data_AF-A0AAE1EER2-F1
#
_entry.id   AF-A0AAE1EER2-F1
#
_cell.length_a   1.000
_cell.length_b   1.000
_cell.length_c   1.000
_cell.angle_alpha   90.00
_cell.angle_beta   90.00
_cell.angle_gamma   90.00
#
_symmetry.space_group_name_H-M   'P 1'
#
loop_
_entity.id
_entity.type
_entity.pdbx_description
1 polymer ?
#
loop_
_entity_poly.entity_id
_entity_poly.type
_entity_poly.pdbx_seq_one_letter_code
_entity_poly.pdbx_strand_id
1 'polypeptide(L)'
;MGQKYIPRVIIWDEVCTVPRPVLETFLDWLNQRGVQVVCCGDQGQPPPIAGESSHDWLKEHCDYYEEITVDHRSRCEKLKALKCAIRLQPDRVQCKEMRKALPRCRGWTDFVDDLQPRDLILVTRKAPRDQAQKLLFEHNKEAFPDELVPLLYRPRDTRLQNVLVTIPGPDMAKEELVLNDVVEVSVETAQDVLDGKWGQDWSLGYALTVHSSQGLTIKDPQKVWIVDDYIQWSNLAYLAISRVQYLNQLARCCPPPDTDGRPPPAYDEAVARKNIGRKIQSYQRVDAAKGHKCNLRLKDVEALKEKQRNRCSSCNIELLWCYEPKDTRQFSVDPIDNAKGHIRDNVRLVCLECN
;
A
#
# COMPACT_ATOMS: atom_id res chain seq x y z
N MET A 1 -20.22 39.32 -10.68
CA MET A 1 -19.81 38.24 -9.76
C MET A 1 -20.21 38.65 -8.36
N GLY A 2 -21.03 37.87 -7.65
CA GLY A 2 -21.46 38.21 -6.29
C GLY A 2 -20.28 38.34 -5.33
N GLN A 3 -20.43 39.20 -4.32
CA GLN A 3 -19.42 39.39 -3.28
C GLN A 3 -19.25 38.07 -2.52
N LYS A 4 -18.12 37.38 -2.72
CA LYS A 4 -17.84 36.13 -2.02
C LYS A 4 -17.52 36.47 -0.56
N TYR A 5 -18.30 35.91 0.36
CA TYR A 5 -18.02 35.98 1.79
C TYR A 5 -16.71 35.25 2.09
N ILE A 6 -15.83 35.91 2.83
CA ILE A 6 -14.59 35.31 3.35
C ILE A 6 -14.81 35.10 4.85
N PRO A 7 -14.75 33.86 5.35
CA PRO A 7 -14.96 33.59 6.76
C PRO A 7 -13.85 34.20 7.60
N ARG A 8 -14.15 34.52 8.87
CA ARG A 8 -13.17 35.05 9.83
C ARG A 8 -12.12 34.01 10.23
N VAL A 9 -12.48 32.73 10.17
CA VAL A 9 -11.62 31.59 10.51
C VAL A 9 -11.70 30.57 9.38
N ILE A 10 -10.55 30.06 8.97
CA ILE A 10 -10.41 28.94 8.05
C ILE A 10 -9.66 27.82 8.77
N ILE A 11 -10.20 26.62 8.73
CA ILE A 11 -9.51 25.41 9.18
C ILE A 11 -9.10 24.64 7.92
N TRP A 12 -7.81 24.35 7.79
CA TRP A 12 -7.28 23.60 6.67
C TRP A 12 -6.67 22.29 7.16
N ASP A 13 -7.34 21.19 6.85
CA ASP A 13 -6.86 19.83 7.14
C ASP A 13 -5.90 19.30 6.07
N GLU A 14 -5.03 18.36 6.46
CA GLU A 14 -4.04 17.72 5.59
C GLU A 14 -3.08 18.68 4.87
N VAL A 15 -2.74 19.79 5.53
CA VAL A 15 -1.90 20.87 4.97
C VAL A 15 -0.51 20.39 4.52
N CYS A 16 -0.01 19.31 5.14
CA CYS A 16 1.31 18.72 4.85
C CYS A 16 1.40 18.10 3.45
N THR A 17 0.25 17.85 2.80
CA THR A 17 0.17 17.35 1.42
C THR A 17 0.21 18.45 0.37
N VAL A 18 0.15 19.73 0.78
CA VAL A 18 0.14 20.90 -0.10
C VAL A 18 1.57 21.41 -0.29
N PRO A 19 2.05 21.64 -1.54
CA PRO A 19 3.37 22.20 -1.79
C PRO A 19 3.54 23.58 -1.15
N ARG A 20 4.71 23.86 -0.55
CA ARG A 20 5.01 25.16 0.09
C ARG A 20 4.61 26.36 -0.77
N PRO A 21 4.99 26.47 -2.06
CA PRO A 21 4.71 27.69 -2.84
C PRO A 21 3.21 27.97 -3.01
N VAL A 22 2.39 26.91 -3.07
CA VAL A 22 0.93 27.04 -3.18
C VAL A 22 0.35 27.50 -1.84
N LEU A 23 0.81 26.89 -0.76
CA LEU A 23 0.32 27.18 0.57
C LEU A 23 0.70 28.61 1.01
N GLU A 24 1.95 28.99 0.84
CA GLU A 24 2.49 30.32 1.15
C GLU A 24 1.67 31.42 0.48
N THR A 25 1.46 31.30 -0.84
CA THR A 25 0.64 32.25 -1.61
C THR A 25 -0.76 32.41 -1.04
N PHE A 26 -1.39 31.32 -0.58
CA PHE A 26 -2.74 31.36 -0.05
C PHE A 26 -2.79 31.94 1.37
N LEU A 27 -1.84 31.57 2.23
CA LEU A 27 -1.74 32.09 3.58
C LEU A 27 -1.45 33.58 3.60
N ASP A 28 -0.56 34.08 2.72
CA ASP A 28 -0.31 35.52 2.57
C ASP A 28 -1.58 36.29 2.17
N TRP A 29 -2.34 35.74 1.23
CA TRP A 29 -3.60 36.34 0.78
C TRP A 29 -4.66 36.41 1.90
N LEU A 30 -4.72 35.39 2.75
CA LEU A 30 -5.61 35.33 3.91
C LEU A 30 -5.17 36.27 5.03
N ASN A 31 -3.86 36.32 5.30
CA ASN A 31 -3.28 37.16 6.34
C ASN A 31 -3.51 38.65 6.03
N GLN A 32 -3.36 39.07 4.77
CA GLN A 32 -3.69 40.43 4.30
C GLN A 32 -5.16 40.83 4.54
N ARG A 33 -6.05 39.87 4.78
CA ARG A 33 -7.48 40.07 5.03
C ARG A 33 -7.86 39.89 6.50
N GLY A 34 -6.88 39.67 7.38
CA GLY A 34 -7.11 39.43 8.80
C GLY A 34 -7.90 38.15 9.07
N VAL A 35 -7.79 37.14 8.19
CA VAL A 35 -8.42 35.83 8.38
C VAL A 35 -7.52 34.98 9.26
N GLN A 36 -8.07 34.43 10.33
CA GLN A 36 -7.36 33.45 11.14
C GLN A 36 -7.33 32.10 10.43
N VAL A 37 -6.17 31.47 10.35
CA VAL A 37 -6.01 30.14 9.73
C VAL A 37 -5.52 29.15 10.78
N VAL A 38 -6.21 28.02 10.88
CA VAL A 38 -5.81 26.87 11.69
C VAL A 38 -5.44 25.75 10.73
N CYS A 39 -4.16 25.38 10.73
CA CYS A 39 -3.65 24.31 9.88
C CYS A 39 -3.54 23.01 10.68
N CYS A 40 -4.11 21.94 10.15
CA CYS A 40 -3.99 20.59 10.67
C CYS A 40 -3.30 19.70 9.62
N GLY A 41 -2.53 18.73 10.07
CA GLY A 41 -1.92 17.75 9.17
C GLY A 41 -0.97 16.82 9.89
N ASP A 42 -0.72 15.66 9.28
CA ASP A 42 0.25 14.70 9.77
C ASP A 42 1.51 14.71 8.87
N GLN A 43 2.67 15.08 9.43
CA GLN A 43 3.97 15.02 8.75
C GLN A 43 4.30 13.61 8.24
N GLY A 44 3.75 12.57 8.87
CA GLY A 44 3.86 11.18 8.44
C GLY A 44 3.05 10.84 7.19
N GLN A 45 2.29 11.78 6.62
CA GLN A 45 1.65 11.59 5.33
C GLN A 45 2.63 11.65 4.16
N PRO A 46 2.23 11.21 2.96
CA PRO A 46 3.02 11.40 1.77
C PRO A 46 3.26 12.90 1.56
N PRO A 47 4.50 13.29 1.19
CA PRO A 47 4.77 14.67 0.84
C PRO A 47 3.96 15.05 -0.42
N PRO A 48 3.88 16.36 -0.72
CA PRO A 48 3.28 16.82 -1.95
C PRO A 48 3.87 16.10 -3.18
N ILE A 49 3.03 15.81 -4.18
CA ILE A 49 3.46 15.10 -5.41
C ILE A 49 4.61 15.84 -6.12
N ALA A 50 4.61 17.17 -6.03
CA ALA A 50 5.67 18.02 -6.56
C ALA A 50 5.87 19.25 -5.64
N GLY A 51 7.10 19.75 -5.59
CA GLY A 51 7.47 20.91 -4.77
C GLY A 51 7.95 20.53 -3.37
N GLU A 52 8.35 21.55 -2.62
CA GLU A 52 8.86 21.39 -1.27
C GLU A 52 7.73 21.13 -0.27
N SER A 53 7.98 20.28 0.73
CA SER A 53 7.06 20.08 1.84
C SER A 53 6.87 21.39 2.60
N SER A 54 5.63 21.69 2.96
CA SER A 54 5.25 22.88 3.71
C SER A 54 5.50 22.78 5.21
N HIS A 55 5.76 21.58 5.75
CA HIS A 55 5.74 21.33 7.20
C HIS A 55 6.77 22.16 7.98
N ASP A 56 8.05 22.06 7.62
CA ASP A 56 9.10 22.74 8.38
C ASP A 56 8.98 24.26 8.25
N TRP A 57 8.60 24.74 7.06
CA TRP A 57 8.28 26.15 6.83
C TRP A 57 7.10 26.63 7.69
N LEU A 58 6.00 25.86 7.77
CA LEU A 58 4.85 26.20 8.61
C LEU A 58 5.25 26.35 10.07
N LYS A 59 6.10 25.47 10.59
CA LYS A 59 6.59 25.52 11.98
C LYS A 59 7.34 26.81 12.29
N GLU A 60 8.03 27.37 11.30
CA GLU A 60 8.79 28.62 11.44
C GLU A 60 7.91 29.87 11.30
N HIS A 61 6.75 29.77 10.65
CA HIS A 61 5.93 30.92 10.24
C HIS A 61 4.56 31.00 10.94
N CYS A 62 4.18 29.98 11.72
CA CYS A 62 2.94 30.02 12.50
C CYS A 62 3.10 30.79 13.82
N ASP A 63 2.03 31.44 14.26
CA ASP A 63 1.97 32.07 15.59
C ASP A 63 2.01 31.05 16.73
N TYR A 64 1.52 29.83 16.46
CA TYR A 64 1.44 28.73 17.41
C TYR A 64 1.61 27.38 16.70
N TYR A 65 2.45 26.53 17.28
CA TYR A 65 2.65 25.14 16.85
C TYR A 65 2.47 24.20 18.03
N GLU A 66 1.67 23.15 17.82
CA GLU A 66 1.52 22.05 18.76
C GLU A 66 1.63 20.72 18.01
N GLU A 67 2.44 19.81 18.54
CA GLU A 67 2.53 18.44 18.03
C GLU A 67 1.72 17.50 18.93
N ILE A 68 0.66 16.93 18.36
CA ILE A 68 -0.18 15.94 19.06
C ILE A 68 0.52 14.59 18.98
N THR A 69 1.08 14.13 20.10
CA THR A 69 1.83 12.87 20.19
C THR A 69 0.98 11.68 20.64
N VAL A 70 -0.28 11.91 21.01
CA VAL A 70 -1.18 10.87 21.53
C VAL A 70 -1.91 10.17 20.38
N ASP A 71 -1.69 8.87 20.22
CA ASP A 71 -2.46 8.03 19.30
C ASP A 71 -3.76 7.54 19.95
N HIS A 72 -4.85 8.25 19.69
CA HIS A 72 -6.20 7.89 20.16
C HIS A 72 -6.85 6.75 19.35
N ARG A 73 -6.35 6.43 18.14
CA ARG A 73 -6.93 5.40 17.29
C ARG A 73 -6.49 4.01 17.73
N SER A 74 -5.20 3.84 18.04
CA SER A 74 -4.66 2.54 18.46
C SER A 74 -5.15 2.14 19.84
N ARG A 75 -5.83 1.00 19.91
CA ARG A 75 -6.41 0.43 21.13
C ARG A 75 -5.56 -0.67 21.75
N CYS A 76 -4.42 -1.04 21.14
CA CYS A 76 -3.48 -1.99 21.75
C CYS A 76 -2.01 -1.55 21.65
N GLU A 77 -1.23 -1.92 22.66
CA GLU A 77 0.18 -1.52 22.79
C GLU A 77 1.07 -2.03 21.66
N LYS A 78 0.79 -3.23 21.13
CA LYS A 78 1.56 -3.78 20.00
C LYS A 78 1.41 -2.94 18.73
N LEU A 79 0.21 -2.42 18.47
CA LEU A 79 -0.04 -1.54 17.32
C LEU A 79 0.61 -0.17 17.53
N LYS A 80 0.50 0.41 18.74
CA LYS A 80 1.17 1.67 19.08
C LYS A 80 2.69 1.55 18.88
N ALA A 81 3.30 0.50 19.42
CA ALA A 81 4.73 0.25 19.28
C ALA A 81 5.15 0.12 17.81
N LEU A 82 4.37 -0.59 16.98
CA LEU A 82 4.62 -0.70 15.54
C LEU A 82 4.54 0.67 14.86
N LYS A 83 3.49 1.45 15.11
CA LYS A 83 3.33 2.79 14.53
C LYS A 83 4.49 3.72 14.91
N CYS A 84 4.90 3.73 16.18
CA CYS A 84 6.08 4.48 16.63
C CYS A 84 7.36 4.03 15.93
N ALA A 85 7.55 2.72 15.72
CA ALA A 85 8.75 2.18 15.09
C ALA A 85 8.87 2.48 13.59
N ILE A 86 7.78 2.83 12.91
CA ILE A 86 7.76 3.07 11.46
C ILE A 86 7.47 4.52 11.07
N ARG A 87 6.88 5.32 11.96
CA ARG A 87 6.54 6.73 11.69
C ARG A 87 7.80 7.53 11.32
N LEU A 88 7.74 8.24 10.19
CA LEU A 88 8.83 9.07 9.64
C LEU A 88 10.15 8.31 9.39
N GLN A 89 10.12 6.97 9.35
CA GLN A 89 11.29 6.17 9.01
C GLN A 89 11.41 5.99 7.50
N PRO A 90 12.61 5.72 6.95
CA PRO A 90 12.74 5.34 5.55
C PRO A 90 11.89 4.11 5.21
N ASP A 91 11.31 4.04 4.00
CA ASP A 91 10.42 2.96 3.56
C ASP A 91 10.99 1.55 3.84
N ARG A 92 12.31 1.38 3.67
CA ARG A 92 13.01 0.13 3.99
C ARG A 92 12.82 -0.30 5.45
N VAL A 93 12.92 0.63 6.38
CA VAL A 93 12.74 0.39 7.82
C VAL A 93 11.26 0.13 8.11
N GLN A 94 10.35 0.89 7.52
CA GLN A 94 8.91 0.68 7.70
C GLN A 94 8.49 -0.72 7.27
N CYS A 95 8.88 -1.12 6.05
CA CYS A 95 8.59 -2.44 5.51
C CYS A 95 9.23 -3.54 6.36
N LYS A 96 10.45 -3.34 6.85
CA LYS A 96 11.11 -4.32 7.74
C LYS A 96 10.33 -4.52 9.05
N GLU A 97 9.98 -3.45 9.75
CA GLU A 97 9.26 -3.56 11.03
C GLU A 97 7.81 -4.03 10.84
N MET A 98 7.12 -3.60 9.77
CA MET A 98 5.81 -4.15 9.39
C MET A 98 5.89 -5.66 9.21
N ARG A 99 6.85 -6.14 8.41
CA ARG A 99 7.00 -7.57 8.11
C ARG A 99 7.44 -8.37 9.34
N LYS A 100 8.16 -7.75 10.28
CA LYS A 100 8.46 -8.36 11.59
C LYS A 100 7.20 -8.49 12.45
N ALA A 101 6.34 -7.47 12.48
CA ALA A 101 5.08 -7.51 13.22
C ALA A 101 4.02 -8.42 12.56
N LEU A 102 4.06 -8.54 11.24
CA LEU A 102 3.16 -9.34 10.41
C LEU A 102 3.96 -10.39 9.63
N PRO A 103 4.56 -11.41 10.27
CA PRO A 103 5.54 -12.30 9.63
C PRO A 103 4.97 -13.19 8.52
N ARG A 104 3.68 -13.47 8.56
CA ARG A 104 2.99 -14.28 7.55
C ARG A 104 2.52 -13.40 6.40
N CYS A 105 2.92 -13.77 5.19
CA CYS A 105 2.37 -13.23 3.94
C CYS A 105 1.72 -14.40 3.19
N ARG A 106 0.43 -14.30 2.92
CA ARG A 106 -0.31 -15.34 2.20
C ARG A 106 -0.10 -15.22 0.70
N GLY A 107 -0.02 -16.35 0.00
CA GLY A 107 -0.18 -16.35 -1.45
C GLY A 107 -1.57 -15.83 -1.84
N TRP A 108 -1.75 -15.36 -3.07
CA TRP A 108 -3.04 -14.82 -3.50
C TRP A 108 -4.19 -15.84 -3.32
N THR A 109 -3.99 -17.09 -3.74
CA THR A 109 -4.99 -18.17 -3.58
C THR A 109 -5.34 -18.39 -2.10
N ASP A 110 -4.34 -18.65 -1.25
CA ASP A 110 -4.55 -18.83 0.20
C ASP A 110 -5.16 -17.60 0.90
N PHE A 111 -5.01 -16.42 0.30
CA PHE A 111 -5.63 -15.19 0.78
C PHE A 111 -7.11 -15.14 0.42
N VAL A 112 -7.45 -15.46 -0.83
CA VAL A 112 -8.85 -15.47 -1.30
C VAL A 112 -9.67 -16.48 -0.51
N ASP A 113 -9.13 -17.67 -0.23
CA ASP A 113 -9.81 -18.70 0.56
C ASP A 113 -10.11 -18.27 2.02
N ASP A 114 -9.30 -17.35 2.55
CA ASP A 114 -9.41 -16.82 3.92
C ASP A 114 -10.22 -15.51 3.99
N LEU A 115 -10.48 -14.89 2.84
CA LEU A 115 -11.12 -13.58 2.75
C LEU A 115 -12.56 -13.66 3.24
N GLN A 116 -12.98 -12.64 3.99
CA GLN A 116 -14.39 -12.43 4.30
C GLN A 116 -14.94 -11.29 3.44
N PRO A 117 -16.23 -11.31 3.03
CA PRO A 117 -16.81 -10.30 2.14
C PRO A 117 -16.62 -8.84 2.61
N ARG A 118 -16.55 -8.63 3.93
CA ARG A 118 -16.37 -7.32 4.55
C ARG A 118 -14.92 -6.91 4.76
N ASP A 119 -13.95 -7.78 4.52
CA ASP A 119 -12.54 -7.41 4.68
C ASP A 119 -12.14 -6.34 3.66
N LEU A 120 -11.27 -5.42 4.07
CA LEU A 120 -10.75 -4.36 3.19
C LEU A 120 -9.36 -4.70 2.69
N ILE A 121 -9.11 -4.52 1.39
CA ILE A 121 -7.79 -4.68 0.80
C ILE A 121 -7.14 -3.32 0.57
N LEU A 122 -5.90 -3.16 1.03
CA LEU A 122 -5.07 -1.99 0.77
C LEU A 122 -3.91 -2.35 -0.16
N VAL A 123 -3.80 -1.60 -1.25
CA VAL A 123 -2.83 -1.80 -2.32
C VAL A 123 -2.08 -0.51 -2.61
N THR A 124 -0.84 -0.62 -3.08
CA THR A 124 0.01 0.54 -3.37
C THR A 124 -0.37 1.23 -4.67
N ARG A 125 -0.74 0.45 -5.70
CA ARG A 125 -0.91 0.91 -7.08
C ARG A 125 -2.33 0.64 -7.61
N LYS A 126 -2.76 1.41 -8.61
CA LYS A 126 -4.09 1.28 -9.23
C LYS A 126 -4.26 -0.04 -10.00
N ALA A 127 -3.25 -0.45 -10.78
CA ALA A 127 -3.35 -1.68 -11.57
C ALA A 127 -3.64 -2.94 -10.73
N PRO A 128 -2.85 -3.26 -9.67
CA PRO A 128 -3.17 -4.40 -8.79
C PRO A 128 -4.47 -4.20 -8.01
N ARG A 129 -4.88 -2.96 -7.70
CA ARG A 129 -6.20 -2.68 -7.11
C ARG A 129 -7.33 -3.13 -8.03
N ASP A 130 -7.31 -2.68 -9.27
CA ASP A 130 -8.38 -2.92 -10.23
C ASP A 130 -8.49 -4.40 -10.57
N GLN A 131 -7.33 -5.08 -10.65
CA GLN A 131 -7.25 -6.53 -10.78
C GLN A 131 -7.81 -7.27 -9.55
N ALA A 132 -7.42 -6.85 -8.34
CA ALA A 132 -7.95 -7.42 -7.11
C ALA A 132 -9.47 -7.27 -7.03
N GLN A 133 -10.01 -6.08 -7.30
CA GLN A 133 -11.46 -5.83 -7.31
C GLN A 133 -12.20 -6.82 -8.21
N LYS A 134 -11.71 -7.05 -9.44
CA LYS A 134 -12.32 -7.97 -10.40
C LYS A 134 -12.31 -9.41 -9.88
N LEU A 135 -11.13 -9.92 -9.48
CA LEU A 135 -10.99 -11.30 -9.02
C LEU A 135 -11.81 -11.57 -7.75
N LEU A 136 -11.86 -10.61 -6.84
CA LEU A 136 -12.63 -10.74 -5.60
C LEU A 136 -14.14 -10.68 -5.84
N PHE A 137 -14.60 -9.91 -6.83
CA PHE A 137 -16.01 -9.91 -7.19
C PHE A 137 -16.46 -11.27 -7.74
N GLU A 138 -15.69 -11.87 -8.65
CA GLU A 138 -16.00 -13.21 -9.17
C GLU A 138 -16.00 -14.26 -8.05
N HIS A 139 -15.01 -14.21 -7.15
CA HIS A 139 -14.98 -15.09 -5.99
C HIS A 139 -16.21 -14.88 -5.08
N ASN A 140 -16.57 -13.63 -4.78
CA ASN A 140 -17.71 -13.32 -3.93
C ASN A 140 -19.03 -13.80 -4.53
N LYS A 141 -19.20 -13.66 -5.85
CA LYS A 141 -20.36 -14.15 -6.59
C LYS A 141 -20.52 -15.67 -6.48
N GLU A 142 -19.43 -16.41 -6.45
CA GLU A 142 -19.45 -17.88 -6.34
C GLU A 142 -19.57 -18.36 -4.89
N ALA A 143 -18.79 -17.79 -3.98
CA ALA A 143 -18.66 -18.26 -2.60
C ALA A 143 -19.69 -17.63 -1.63
N PHE A 144 -20.17 -16.42 -1.93
CA PHE A 144 -21.03 -15.63 -1.06
C PHE A 144 -22.14 -14.91 -1.85
N PRO A 145 -23.00 -15.64 -2.59
CA PRO A 145 -23.98 -15.03 -3.50
C PRO A 145 -25.02 -14.14 -2.79
N ASP A 146 -25.27 -14.40 -1.51
CA ASP A 146 -26.24 -13.68 -0.68
C ASP A 146 -25.62 -12.52 0.12
N GLU A 147 -24.29 -12.40 0.13
CA GLU A 147 -23.60 -11.31 0.83
C GLU A 147 -23.55 -10.05 -0.03
N LEU A 148 -23.73 -8.90 0.63
CA LEU A 148 -23.73 -7.62 -0.06
C LEU A 148 -22.33 -7.26 -0.56
N VAL A 149 -22.29 -6.67 -1.74
CA VAL A 149 -21.10 -6.20 -2.42
C VAL A 149 -20.89 -4.72 -2.10
N PRO A 150 -19.71 -4.32 -1.61
CA PRO A 150 -19.41 -2.92 -1.40
C PRO A 150 -19.20 -2.23 -2.75
N LEU A 151 -19.85 -1.09 -2.95
CA LEU A 151 -19.60 -0.14 -4.03
C LEU A 151 -19.07 1.17 -3.47
N LEU A 152 -18.02 1.69 -4.09
CA LEU A 152 -17.44 3.00 -3.82
C LEU A 152 -18.02 4.04 -4.76
N TYR A 153 -18.52 5.12 -4.17
CA TYR A 153 -18.90 6.32 -4.91
C TYR A 153 -17.68 7.12 -5.35
N ARG A 154 -17.55 7.35 -6.66
CA ARG A 154 -16.46 8.09 -7.32
C ARG A 154 -17.03 9.00 -8.40
N PRO A 155 -17.56 10.18 -8.03
CA PRO A 155 -18.10 11.12 -8.99
C PRO A 155 -17.05 11.56 -10.01
N ARG A 156 -17.48 11.77 -11.26
CA ARG A 156 -16.64 12.41 -12.29
C ARG A 156 -16.10 13.78 -11.85
N ASP A 157 -16.91 14.57 -11.16
CA ASP A 157 -16.48 15.82 -10.54
C ASP A 157 -16.24 15.62 -9.05
N THR A 158 -14.98 15.34 -8.69
CA THR A 158 -14.56 15.10 -7.32
C THR A 158 -14.63 16.33 -6.41
N ARG A 159 -14.92 17.51 -6.97
CA ARG A 159 -15.11 18.76 -6.20
C ARG A 159 -16.50 18.86 -5.61
N LEU A 160 -17.45 18.08 -6.13
CA LEU A 160 -18.79 18.01 -5.58
C LEU A 160 -18.77 17.14 -4.32
N GLN A 161 -19.17 17.74 -3.21
CA GLN A 161 -19.34 17.06 -1.93
C GLN A 161 -20.80 17.14 -1.52
N ASN A 162 -21.24 16.17 -0.72
CA ASN A 162 -22.57 16.16 -0.13
C ASN A 162 -23.67 16.28 -1.20
N VAL A 163 -23.57 15.44 -2.23
CA VAL A 163 -24.52 15.41 -3.33
C VAL A 163 -25.53 14.31 -3.06
N LEU A 164 -26.80 14.60 -3.32
CA LEU A 164 -27.85 13.59 -3.30
C LEU A 164 -27.71 12.67 -4.53
N VAL A 165 -27.30 11.43 -4.30
CA VAL A 165 -26.96 10.43 -5.32
C VAL A 165 -27.95 9.28 -5.24
N THR A 166 -28.40 8.77 -6.39
CA THR A 166 -29.21 7.56 -6.44
C THR A 166 -28.32 6.33 -6.24
N ILE A 167 -28.64 5.53 -5.23
CA ILE A 167 -27.96 4.27 -4.93
C ILE A 167 -28.37 3.20 -5.96
N PRO A 168 -27.42 2.46 -6.55
CA PRO A 168 -27.71 1.30 -7.37
C PRO A 168 -28.60 0.31 -6.64
N GLY A 169 -29.71 -0.07 -7.26
CA GLY A 169 -30.64 -1.06 -6.73
C GLY A 169 -32.10 -0.80 -7.13
N PRO A 170 -33.00 -1.76 -6.87
CA PRO A 170 -34.41 -1.68 -7.25
C PRO A 170 -35.16 -0.55 -6.54
N ASP A 171 -34.74 -0.21 -5.31
CA ASP A 171 -35.42 0.79 -4.48
C ASP A 171 -35.16 2.23 -4.94
N MET A 172 -34.16 2.45 -5.82
CA MET A 172 -33.76 3.78 -6.30
C MET A 172 -33.58 4.80 -5.16
N ALA A 173 -33.12 4.32 -4.00
CA ALA A 173 -32.91 5.12 -2.81
C ALA A 173 -31.92 6.26 -3.12
N LYS A 174 -32.07 7.37 -2.41
CA LYS A 174 -31.17 8.52 -2.57
C LYS A 174 -30.50 8.83 -1.24
N GLU A 175 -29.18 8.95 -1.28
CA GLU A 175 -28.38 9.29 -0.11
C GLU A 175 -27.44 10.44 -0.45
N GLU A 176 -27.13 11.25 0.55
CA GLU A 176 -26.16 12.32 0.43
C GLU A 176 -24.77 11.72 0.63
N LEU A 177 -23.98 11.64 -0.45
CA LEU A 177 -22.68 10.98 -0.44
C LEU A 177 -21.53 11.95 -0.74
N VAL A 178 -20.36 11.58 -0.25
CA VAL A 178 -19.07 12.18 -0.59
C VAL A 178 -18.15 11.15 -1.26
N LEU A 179 -17.07 11.65 -1.89
CA LEU A 179 -16.07 10.82 -2.55
C LEU A 179 -15.56 9.69 -1.64
N ASN A 180 -15.57 8.46 -2.17
CA ASN A 180 -15.18 7.20 -1.52
C ASN A 180 -16.12 6.69 -0.43
N ASP A 181 -17.33 7.24 -0.28
CA ASP A 181 -18.36 6.58 0.52
C ASP A 181 -18.69 5.20 -0.05
N VAL A 182 -18.97 4.26 0.84
CA VAL A 182 -19.29 2.87 0.52
C VAL A 182 -20.77 2.62 0.74
N VAL A 183 -21.42 2.03 -0.25
CA VAL A 183 -22.77 1.49 -0.16
C VAL A 183 -22.74 -0.01 -0.39
N GLU A 184 -23.61 -0.75 0.29
CA GLU A 184 -23.70 -2.21 0.18
C GLU A 184 -24.90 -2.57 -0.71
N VAL A 185 -24.68 -3.36 -1.77
CA VAL A 185 -25.73 -3.74 -2.74
C VAL A 185 -25.72 -5.24 -3.02
N SER A 186 -26.77 -5.79 -3.64
CA SER A 186 -26.77 -7.19 -4.05
C SER A 186 -25.72 -7.49 -5.14
N VAL A 187 -25.31 -8.75 -5.26
CA VAL A 187 -24.41 -9.22 -6.33
C VAL A 187 -24.95 -8.87 -7.73
N GLU A 188 -26.26 -9.04 -7.94
CA GLU A 188 -26.93 -8.67 -9.20
C GLU A 188 -26.82 -7.17 -9.48
N THR A 189 -27.04 -6.32 -8.47
CA THR A 189 -26.93 -4.88 -8.61
C THR A 189 -25.49 -4.44 -8.90
N ALA A 190 -24.51 -5.06 -8.25
CA ALA A 190 -23.11 -4.81 -8.53
C ALA A 190 -22.72 -5.23 -9.96
N GLN A 191 -23.25 -6.35 -10.46
CA GLN A 191 -23.08 -6.75 -11.86
C GLN A 191 -23.68 -5.70 -12.81
N ASP A 192 -24.88 -5.21 -12.52
CA ASP A 192 -25.53 -4.14 -13.30
C ASP A 192 -24.69 -2.85 -13.37
N VAL A 193 -24.01 -2.51 -12.28
CA VAL A 193 -23.05 -1.39 -12.25
C VAL A 193 -21.84 -1.68 -13.15
N LEU A 194 -21.27 -2.87 -13.09
CA LEU A 194 -20.14 -3.28 -13.94
C LEU A 194 -20.52 -3.32 -15.43
N ASP A 195 -21.76 -3.67 -15.74
CA ASP A 195 -22.33 -3.66 -17.08
C ASP A 195 -22.66 -2.23 -17.57
N GLY A 196 -22.47 -1.22 -16.72
CA GLY A 196 -22.61 0.19 -17.05
C GLY A 196 -24.03 0.75 -16.95
N LYS A 197 -24.99 0.01 -16.36
CA LYS A 197 -26.39 0.46 -16.25
C LYS A 197 -26.57 1.67 -15.33
N TRP A 198 -25.63 1.89 -14.41
CA TRP A 198 -25.67 2.93 -13.38
C TRP A 198 -24.66 4.07 -13.61
N GLY A 199 -24.12 4.20 -14.83
CA GLY A 199 -23.13 5.21 -15.16
C GLY A 199 -21.71 4.86 -14.69
N GLN A 200 -20.86 5.87 -14.54
CA GLN A 200 -19.43 5.71 -14.25
C GLN A 200 -19.01 6.21 -12.87
N ASP A 201 -19.98 6.65 -12.05
CA ASP A 201 -19.69 7.20 -10.73
C ASP A 201 -19.53 6.10 -9.66
N TRP A 202 -19.59 4.82 -10.06
CA TRP A 202 -19.55 3.69 -9.15
C TRP A 202 -18.40 2.75 -9.52
N SER A 203 -17.75 2.19 -8.51
CA SER A 203 -16.71 1.17 -8.67
C SER A 203 -16.79 0.16 -7.52
N LEU A 204 -16.28 -1.05 -7.72
CA LEU A 204 -16.23 -2.04 -6.65
C LEU A 204 -15.40 -1.55 -5.46
N GLY A 205 -15.85 -1.86 -4.25
CA GLY A 205 -15.32 -1.38 -2.98
C GLY A 205 -14.40 -2.32 -2.22
N TYR A 206 -14.05 -3.48 -2.77
CA TYR A 206 -13.20 -4.46 -2.07
C TYR A 206 -11.79 -3.94 -1.75
N ALA A 207 -11.22 -3.13 -2.66
CA ALA A 207 -9.84 -2.69 -2.55
C ALA A 207 -9.69 -1.18 -2.75
N LEU A 208 -8.83 -0.57 -1.94
CA LEU A 208 -8.46 0.83 -2.02
C LEU A 208 -6.95 0.96 -2.24
N THR A 209 -6.52 2.01 -2.93
CA THR A 209 -5.12 2.38 -2.80
C THR A 209 -4.89 2.88 -1.37
N VAL A 210 -3.69 2.67 -0.83
CA VAL A 210 -3.34 3.19 0.50
C VAL A 210 -3.59 4.69 0.58
N HIS A 211 -3.29 5.44 -0.49
CA HIS A 211 -3.61 6.87 -0.59
C HIS A 211 -5.10 7.17 -0.51
N SER A 212 -5.95 6.45 -1.27
CA SER A 212 -7.40 6.70 -1.23
C SER A 212 -8.04 6.31 0.10
N SER A 213 -7.33 5.57 0.95
CA SER A 213 -7.78 5.21 2.31
C SER A 213 -7.43 6.26 3.38
N GLN A 214 -6.80 7.38 3.00
CA GLN A 214 -6.52 8.49 3.92
C GLN A 214 -7.80 8.97 4.62
N GLY A 215 -7.68 9.45 5.85
CA GLY A 215 -8.83 9.76 6.71
C GLY A 215 -9.59 8.56 7.29
N LEU A 216 -9.63 7.39 6.61
CA LEU A 216 -10.42 6.25 7.06
C LEU A 216 -9.93 5.65 8.39
N THR A 217 -10.87 5.25 9.23
CA THR A 217 -10.64 4.39 10.40
C THR A 217 -11.44 3.11 10.25
N ILE A 218 -10.76 1.99 10.09
CA ILE A 218 -11.37 0.67 9.92
C ILE A 218 -11.61 0.07 11.30
N LYS A 219 -12.89 -0.10 11.64
CA LYS A 219 -13.32 -0.55 12.97
C LYS A 219 -13.14 -2.06 13.11
N ASP A 220 -12.73 -2.48 14.30
CA ASP A 220 -12.77 -3.89 14.68
C ASP A 220 -14.23 -4.40 14.63
N PRO A 221 -14.51 -5.62 14.14
CA PRO A 221 -13.59 -6.71 13.81
C PRO A 221 -13.13 -6.79 12.35
N GLN A 222 -13.39 -5.77 11.52
CA GLN A 222 -13.07 -5.80 10.09
C GLN A 222 -11.55 -5.95 9.88
N LYS A 223 -11.12 -6.94 9.09
CA LYS A 223 -9.71 -7.10 8.74
C LYS A 223 -9.32 -6.17 7.60
N VAL A 224 -8.04 -5.85 7.60
CA VAL A 224 -7.36 -5.10 6.54
C VAL A 224 -6.20 -5.94 6.02
N TRP A 225 -6.29 -6.32 4.76
CA TRP A 225 -5.26 -7.04 4.04
C TRP A 225 -4.36 -6.05 3.31
N ILE A 226 -3.10 -5.96 3.73
CA ILE A 226 -2.08 -5.17 3.04
C ILE A 226 -1.48 -6.05 1.95
N VAL A 227 -1.65 -5.66 0.70
CA VAL A 227 -0.93 -6.28 -0.41
C VAL A 227 0.52 -5.83 -0.35
N ASP A 228 1.41 -6.77 -0.02
CA ASP A 228 2.86 -6.53 0.05
C ASP A 228 3.45 -6.62 -1.37
N ASP A 229 3.11 -5.63 -2.18
CA ASP A 229 3.52 -5.44 -3.57
C ASP A 229 4.18 -4.08 -3.71
N TYR A 230 5.51 -4.04 -3.57
CA TYR A 230 6.29 -2.84 -3.78
C TYR A 230 5.79 -1.64 -2.95
N ILE A 231 5.69 -1.81 -1.63
CA ILE A 231 5.42 -0.70 -0.71
C ILE A 231 6.69 0.17 -0.60
N GLN A 232 6.96 0.91 -1.66
CA GLN A 232 8.13 1.79 -1.82
C GLN A 232 7.65 3.13 -2.33
N TRP A 233 6.96 3.86 -1.45
CA TRP A 233 6.69 5.27 -1.64
C TRP A 233 6.39 5.89 -0.27
N SER A 234 7.00 7.04 -0.02
CA SER A 234 7.02 7.83 1.21
C SER A 234 5.87 7.52 2.18
N ASN A 235 6.16 6.73 3.22
CA ASN A 235 5.27 6.43 4.36
C ASN A 235 4.05 5.55 4.08
N LEU A 236 3.96 4.87 2.93
CA LEU A 236 2.79 4.04 2.60
C LEU A 236 2.52 2.91 3.61
N ALA A 237 3.56 2.25 4.14
CA ALA A 237 3.37 1.20 5.14
C ALA A 237 2.78 1.77 6.43
N TYR A 238 3.30 2.90 6.90
CA TYR A 238 2.73 3.64 8.03
C TYR A 238 1.26 4.00 7.80
N LEU A 239 0.92 4.53 6.62
CA LEU A 239 -0.47 4.89 6.29
C LEU A 239 -1.40 3.69 6.34
N ALA A 240 -1.03 2.56 5.73
CA ALA A 240 -1.84 1.35 5.74
C ALA A 240 -2.07 0.83 7.17
N ILE A 241 -1.01 0.73 7.97
CA ILE A 241 -1.08 0.28 9.37
C ILE A 241 -1.87 1.28 10.24
N SER A 242 -1.81 2.57 9.91
CA SER A 242 -2.51 3.61 10.67
C SER A 242 -4.03 3.52 10.58
N ARG A 243 -4.61 2.77 9.63
CA ARG A 243 -6.07 2.72 9.42
C ARG A 243 -6.83 1.91 10.47
N VAL A 244 -6.16 0.98 11.16
CA VAL A 244 -6.79 0.05 12.11
C VAL A 244 -6.70 0.52 13.56
N GLN A 245 -7.53 -0.09 14.41
CA GLN A 245 -7.55 0.13 15.86
C GLN A 245 -6.72 -0.93 16.61
N TYR A 246 -6.62 -2.14 16.08
CA TYR A 246 -5.87 -3.24 16.68
C TYR A 246 -4.96 -3.95 15.66
N LEU A 247 -3.84 -4.50 16.15
CA LEU A 247 -2.87 -5.21 15.30
C LEU A 247 -3.47 -6.49 14.66
N ASN A 248 -4.41 -7.16 15.32
CA ASN A 248 -5.04 -8.39 14.82
C ASN A 248 -5.96 -8.16 13.61
N GLN A 249 -6.37 -6.92 13.34
CA GLN A 249 -7.07 -6.57 12.11
C GLN A 249 -6.15 -6.66 10.89
N LEU A 250 -4.82 -6.56 11.07
CA LEU A 250 -3.87 -6.52 9.95
C LEU A 250 -3.42 -7.91 9.53
N ALA A 251 -3.45 -8.14 8.22
CA ALA A 251 -2.83 -9.29 7.56
C ALA A 251 -2.10 -8.86 6.28
N ARG A 252 -1.22 -9.71 5.76
CA ARG A 252 -0.51 -9.47 4.50
C ARG A 252 -0.81 -10.56 3.47
N CYS A 253 -0.92 -10.15 2.22
CA CYS A 253 -1.02 -11.04 1.06
C CYS A 253 -0.11 -10.59 -0.09
N CYS A 254 0.23 -11.52 -0.96
CA CYS A 254 0.88 -11.24 -2.23
C CYS A 254 -0.07 -10.48 -3.18
N PRO A 255 0.46 -9.74 -4.17
CA PRO A 255 -0.37 -9.13 -5.21
C PRO A 255 -1.22 -10.16 -5.95
N PRO A 256 -2.35 -9.72 -6.54
CA PRO A 256 -3.10 -10.57 -7.45
C PRO A 256 -2.23 -11.00 -8.63
N PRO A 257 -2.51 -12.17 -9.23
CA PRO A 257 -1.86 -12.55 -10.48
C PRO A 257 -2.18 -11.50 -11.56
N ASP A 258 -1.17 -11.08 -12.30
CA ASP A 258 -1.34 -10.19 -13.44
C ASP A 258 -2.24 -10.85 -14.50
N THR A 259 -3.24 -10.13 -15.01
CA THR A 259 -4.13 -10.60 -16.10
C THR A 259 -3.36 -10.91 -17.39
N ASP A 260 -2.26 -10.20 -17.63
CA ASP A 260 -1.42 -10.33 -18.83
C ASP A 260 -0.09 -11.05 -18.56
N GLY A 261 0.20 -11.33 -17.29
CA GLY A 261 1.38 -12.07 -16.89
C GLY A 261 1.17 -13.53 -17.22
N ARG A 262 1.95 -14.06 -18.16
CA ARG A 262 2.14 -15.51 -18.24
C ARG A 262 2.37 -16.00 -16.81
N PRO A 263 1.70 -17.08 -16.37
CA PRO A 263 2.01 -17.66 -15.08
C PRO A 263 3.52 -17.80 -14.96
N PRO A 264 4.12 -17.50 -13.78
CA PRO A 264 5.55 -17.58 -13.62
C PRO A 264 6.02 -18.92 -14.19
N PRO A 265 7.12 -18.96 -14.96
CA PRO A 265 7.52 -20.17 -15.66
C PRO A 265 7.54 -21.33 -14.68
N ALA A 266 6.90 -22.45 -15.07
CA ALA A 266 6.89 -23.66 -14.26
C ALA A 266 8.34 -24.01 -13.86
N TYR A 267 8.50 -24.54 -12.65
CA TYR A 267 9.83 -24.87 -12.17
C TYR A 267 10.47 -25.93 -13.07
N ASP A 268 11.57 -25.57 -13.69
CA ASP A 268 12.43 -26.46 -14.46
C ASP A 268 13.83 -26.46 -13.83
N GLU A 269 14.31 -27.64 -13.45
CA GLU A 269 15.58 -27.77 -12.74
C GLU A 269 16.77 -27.30 -13.59
N ALA A 270 16.76 -27.59 -14.89
CA ALA A 270 17.85 -27.20 -15.79
C ALA A 270 17.92 -25.68 -15.97
N VAL A 271 16.76 -25.02 -16.13
CA VAL A 271 16.64 -23.56 -16.20
C VAL A 271 17.05 -22.92 -14.88
N ALA A 272 16.57 -23.44 -13.74
CA ALA A 272 16.94 -22.95 -12.42
C ALA A 272 18.46 -23.00 -12.20
N ARG A 273 19.09 -24.15 -12.49
CA ARG A 273 20.55 -24.32 -12.36
C ARG A 273 21.33 -23.41 -13.29
N LYS A 274 20.84 -23.19 -14.51
CA LYS A 274 21.40 -22.21 -15.47
C LYS A 274 21.30 -20.78 -14.93
N ASN A 275 20.19 -20.40 -14.33
CA ASN A 275 19.99 -19.08 -13.72
C ASN A 275 20.91 -18.87 -12.50
N ILE A 276 21.07 -19.88 -11.64
CA ILE A 276 22.04 -19.86 -10.52
C ILE A 276 23.46 -19.63 -11.05
N GLY A 277 23.88 -20.42 -12.05
CA GLY A 277 25.21 -20.28 -12.65
C GLY A 277 25.48 -18.87 -13.21
N ARG A 278 24.52 -18.30 -13.94
CA ARG A 278 24.61 -16.94 -14.48
C ARG A 278 24.76 -15.89 -13.38
N LYS A 279 23.98 -15.99 -12.30
CA LYS A 279 24.06 -15.05 -11.17
C LYS A 279 25.40 -15.15 -10.45
N ILE A 280 25.87 -16.37 -10.13
CA ILE A 280 27.20 -16.58 -9.51
C ILE A 280 28.31 -15.94 -10.37
N GLN A 281 28.30 -16.15 -11.69
CA GLN A 281 29.30 -15.53 -12.59
C GLN A 281 29.20 -14.01 -12.62
N SER A 282 28.01 -13.45 -12.48
CA SER A 282 27.82 -12.01 -12.35
C SER A 282 28.41 -11.48 -11.04
N TYR A 283 28.12 -12.12 -9.92
CA TYR A 283 28.65 -11.74 -8.61
C TYR A 283 30.17 -11.87 -8.54
N GLN A 284 30.75 -12.92 -9.13
CA GLN A 284 32.20 -13.08 -9.25
C GLN A 284 32.86 -11.88 -9.95
N ARG A 285 32.26 -11.39 -11.05
CA ARG A 285 32.76 -10.22 -11.78
C ARG A 285 32.63 -8.94 -10.95
N VAL A 286 31.48 -8.72 -10.31
CA VAL A 286 31.22 -7.52 -9.51
C VAL A 286 32.13 -7.48 -8.27
N ASP A 287 32.28 -8.59 -7.56
CA ASP A 287 33.13 -8.67 -6.39
C ASP A 287 34.60 -8.52 -6.75
N ALA A 288 35.07 -9.17 -7.83
CA ALA A 288 36.45 -9.03 -8.29
C ALA A 288 36.79 -7.58 -8.66
N ALA A 289 35.87 -6.85 -9.30
CA ALA A 289 36.04 -5.43 -9.62
C ALA A 289 36.16 -4.54 -8.37
N LYS A 290 35.62 -5.00 -7.22
CA LYS A 290 35.72 -4.35 -5.91
C LYS A 290 36.86 -4.90 -5.05
N GLY A 291 37.68 -5.82 -5.57
CA GLY A 291 38.75 -6.48 -4.81
C GLY A 291 38.26 -7.53 -3.80
N HIS A 292 36.99 -7.93 -3.86
CA HIS A 292 36.38 -8.91 -2.98
C HIS A 292 36.45 -10.32 -3.59
N LYS A 293 36.37 -11.35 -2.74
CA LYS A 293 36.34 -12.76 -3.18
C LYS A 293 34.89 -13.24 -3.28
N CYS A 294 34.59 -14.00 -4.34
CA CYS A 294 33.34 -14.76 -4.45
C CYS A 294 33.65 -16.26 -4.54
N ASN A 295 33.26 -17.03 -3.52
CA ASN A 295 33.52 -18.47 -3.44
C ASN A 295 32.26 -19.33 -3.46
N LEU A 296 31.12 -18.72 -3.82
CA LEU A 296 29.85 -19.40 -3.97
C LEU A 296 29.91 -20.45 -5.09
N ARG A 297 29.32 -21.60 -4.79
CA ARG A 297 29.05 -22.68 -5.72
C ARG A 297 27.56 -22.90 -5.82
N LEU A 298 27.13 -23.57 -6.88
CA LEU A 298 25.73 -23.91 -7.11
C LEU A 298 25.08 -24.61 -5.90
N LYS A 299 25.77 -25.59 -5.32
CA LYS A 299 25.34 -26.31 -4.10
C LYS A 299 25.14 -25.40 -2.88
N ASP A 300 25.87 -24.28 -2.79
CA ASP A 300 25.78 -23.36 -1.66
C ASP A 300 24.47 -22.55 -1.77
N VAL A 301 24.07 -22.18 -2.99
CA VAL A 301 22.80 -21.51 -3.29
C VAL A 301 21.61 -22.45 -3.10
N GLU A 302 21.73 -23.71 -3.51
CA GLU A 302 20.71 -24.74 -3.27
C GLU A 302 20.54 -25.04 -1.78
N ALA A 303 21.63 -25.16 -1.02
CA ALA A 303 21.58 -25.31 0.43
C ALA A 303 20.90 -24.12 1.11
N LEU A 304 21.13 -22.88 0.62
CA LEU A 304 20.42 -21.70 1.10
C LEU A 304 18.93 -21.74 0.76
N LYS A 305 18.54 -22.24 -0.41
CA LYS A 305 17.13 -22.42 -0.79
C LYS A 305 16.41 -23.30 0.22
N GLU A 306 16.98 -24.45 0.53
CA GLU A 306 16.44 -25.38 1.53
C GLU A 306 16.40 -24.75 2.92
N LYS A 307 17.52 -24.15 3.36
CA LYS A 307 17.63 -23.50 4.67
C LYS A 307 16.60 -22.38 4.85
N GLN A 308 16.33 -21.60 3.81
CA GLN A 308 15.36 -20.52 3.81
C GLN A 308 13.95 -20.96 3.35
N ARG A 309 13.72 -22.27 3.12
CA ARG A 309 12.43 -22.83 2.66
C ARG A 309 11.88 -22.12 1.42
N ASN A 310 12.75 -21.87 0.45
CA ASN A 310 12.44 -21.16 -0.79
C ASN A 310 11.87 -19.74 -0.59
N ARG A 311 12.18 -19.06 0.51
CA ARG A 311 11.65 -17.73 0.81
C ARG A 311 12.72 -16.66 0.89
N CYS A 312 12.34 -15.46 0.48
CA CYS A 312 13.14 -14.25 0.63
C CYS A 312 13.44 -14.00 2.11
N SER A 313 14.70 -13.86 2.48
CA SER A 313 15.12 -13.58 3.86
C SER A 313 14.65 -12.20 4.37
N SER A 314 14.35 -11.27 3.46
CA SER A 314 13.91 -9.90 3.79
C SER A 314 12.40 -9.75 3.83
N CYS A 315 11.66 -10.30 2.86
CA CYS A 315 10.21 -10.11 2.75
C CYS A 315 9.36 -11.38 2.93
N ASN A 316 10.00 -12.54 3.07
CA ASN A 316 9.36 -13.84 3.28
C ASN A 316 8.41 -14.32 2.16
N ILE A 317 8.44 -13.66 0.99
CA ILE A 317 7.75 -14.15 -0.21
C ILE A 317 8.48 -15.37 -0.77
N GLU A 318 7.75 -16.20 -1.49
CA GLU A 318 8.36 -17.31 -2.24
C GLU A 318 9.21 -16.79 -3.41
N LEU A 319 10.38 -17.41 -3.60
CA LEU A 319 11.33 -17.03 -4.63
C LEU A 319 11.10 -17.83 -5.92
N LEU A 320 11.15 -17.14 -7.05
CA LEU A 320 11.13 -17.75 -8.38
C LEU A 320 12.55 -18.06 -8.85
N TRP A 321 12.75 -19.28 -9.34
CA TRP A 321 14.03 -19.77 -9.88
C TRP A 321 14.04 -19.85 -11.40
N CYS A 322 12.85 -19.97 -11.97
CA CYS A 322 12.56 -19.78 -13.38
C CYS A 322 11.70 -18.51 -13.46
N TYR A 323 12.14 -17.53 -14.24
CA TYR A 323 11.57 -16.19 -14.24
C TYR A 323 11.86 -15.48 -15.55
N GLU A 324 11.01 -14.52 -15.89
CA GLU A 324 11.26 -13.56 -16.95
C GLU A 324 12.20 -12.44 -16.47
N PRO A 325 12.94 -11.78 -17.37
CA PRO A 325 13.78 -10.65 -16.99
C PRO A 325 12.97 -9.58 -16.22
N LYS A 326 13.52 -9.13 -15.08
CA LYS A 326 12.94 -8.12 -14.18
C LYS A 326 11.72 -8.59 -13.35
N ASP A 327 11.41 -9.88 -13.32
CA ASP A 327 10.44 -10.40 -12.35
C ASP A 327 10.92 -10.08 -10.92
N THR A 328 10.11 -9.36 -10.14
CA THR A 328 10.49 -8.89 -8.81
C THR A 328 10.64 -10.03 -7.80
N ARG A 329 10.00 -11.18 -8.04
CA ARG A 329 10.09 -12.39 -7.21
C ARG A 329 11.28 -13.29 -7.57
N GLN A 330 12.02 -13.00 -8.65
CA GLN A 330 13.21 -13.78 -8.98
C GLN A 330 14.19 -13.81 -7.81
N PHE A 331 14.83 -14.95 -7.54
CA PHE A 331 15.84 -15.03 -6.48
C PHE A 331 17.06 -14.16 -6.81
N SER A 332 17.70 -13.64 -5.78
CA SER A 332 19.02 -13.02 -5.81
C SER A 332 19.80 -13.49 -4.58
N VAL A 333 21.12 -13.49 -4.69
CA VAL A 333 22.02 -13.76 -3.56
C VAL A 333 22.58 -12.43 -3.11
N ASP A 334 22.24 -12.02 -1.89
CA ASP A 334 22.62 -10.73 -1.31
C ASP A 334 23.68 -10.94 -0.23
N PRO A 335 24.79 -10.18 -0.22
CA PRO A 335 25.77 -10.24 0.85
C PRO A 335 25.19 -9.65 2.14
N ILE A 336 25.40 -10.33 3.27
CA ILE A 336 24.98 -9.85 4.59
C ILE A 336 25.83 -8.64 4.99
N ASP A 337 27.14 -8.74 4.75
CA ASP A 337 28.13 -7.66 4.91
C ASP A 337 28.74 -7.31 3.55
N ASN A 338 28.45 -6.11 3.06
CA ASN A 338 28.94 -5.62 1.77
C ASN A 338 30.47 -5.55 1.68
N ALA A 339 31.18 -5.44 2.81
CA ALA A 339 32.64 -5.36 2.83
C ALA A 339 33.33 -6.72 2.55
N LYS A 340 32.60 -7.82 2.64
CA LYS A 340 33.15 -9.18 2.46
C LYS A 340 32.83 -9.81 1.10
N GLY A 341 31.89 -9.23 0.34
CA GLY A 341 31.41 -9.80 -0.92
C GLY A 341 30.61 -11.09 -0.75
N HIS A 342 30.39 -11.81 -1.85
CA HIS A 342 29.57 -13.01 -1.91
C HIS A 342 30.36 -14.27 -1.54
N ILE A 343 30.54 -14.51 -0.24
CA ILE A 343 31.15 -15.74 0.29
C ILE A 343 30.13 -16.61 1.03
N ARG A 344 30.37 -17.93 1.11
CA ARG A 344 29.41 -18.95 1.62
C ARG A 344 28.68 -18.57 2.92
N ASP A 345 29.39 -18.01 3.89
CA ASP A 345 28.84 -17.68 5.21
C ASP A 345 28.39 -16.22 5.34
N ASN A 346 28.42 -15.46 4.24
CA ASN A 346 28.08 -14.04 4.19
C ASN A 346 26.97 -13.74 3.20
N VAL A 347 26.09 -14.69 2.91
CA VAL A 347 25.03 -14.48 1.92
C VAL A 347 23.68 -14.98 2.41
N ARG A 348 22.64 -14.40 1.83
CA ARG A 348 21.24 -14.77 2.02
C ARG A 348 20.51 -14.72 0.69
N LEU A 349 19.45 -15.50 0.54
CA LEU A 349 18.55 -15.36 -0.60
C LEU A 349 17.56 -14.24 -0.33
N VAL A 350 17.40 -13.37 -1.32
CA VAL A 350 16.37 -12.32 -1.34
C VAL A 350 15.66 -12.36 -2.69
N CYS A 351 14.48 -11.75 -2.80
CA CYS A 351 13.91 -11.46 -4.11
C CYS A 351 14.66 -10.29 -4.75
N LEU A 352 14.57 -10.13 -6.07
CA LEU A 352 15.22 -9.01 -6.79
C LEU A 352 14.84 -7.66 -6.20
N GLU A 353 13.61 -7.52 -5.73
CA GLU A 353 13.15 -6.27 -5.12
C GLU A 353 13.84 -5.95 -3.79
N CYS A 354 14.23 -6.98 -3.03
CA CYS A 354 14.91 -6.82 -1.75
C CYS A 354 16.45 -6.80 -1.87
N ASN A 355 16.99 -7.07 -3.06
CA ASN A 355 18.42 -6.95 -3.38
C ASN A 355 18.70 -5.49 -3.76
#